data_AF-A0A3P8KN80-F1
#
_entry.id   AF-A0A3P8KN80-F1
#
_cell.length_a   1.000
_cell.length_b   1.000
_cell.length_c   1.000
_cell.angle_alpha   90.00
_cell.angle_beta   90.00
_cell.angle_gamma   90.00
#
_symmetry.space_group_name_H-M   'P 1'
#
loop_
_entity.id
_entity.type
_entity.pdbx_description
1 polymer ?
#
loop_
_entity_poly.entity_id
_entity_poly.type
_entity_poly.pdbx_seq_one_letter_code
_entity_poly.pdbx_strand_id
1 'polypeptide(L)'
;MSSRDLARFTDVRRYASLVCIISEARSTLTDEVIDLHERILSSLFSRAKRTQAERLQQTGKLIQSKLKQYVTVGQALLNARESGEDPWAAIEDVLPWQEFINSVEETRFLSRKDNFDPLHLITEKYSTLRKYAPRMLSVLQFRAAPAAMQLSDALDTVRDMYRKQLRKVPPSAPIGFIPESWRKVVITPTGIDRKYYEFCVLNELKGALRSGDTWVKGSRPLQEFR
;
A
#
# COMPACT_ATOMS: atom_id res chain seq x y z
N MET A 1 -21.97 23.13 27.53
CA MET A 1 -22.90 22.70 28.60
C MET A 1 -22.12 21.77 29.53
N SER A 2 -21.98 22.14 30.79
CA SER A 2 -21.19 21.37 31.77
C SER A 2 -22.01 20.24 32.41
N SER A 3 -21.34 19.29 33.07
CA SER A 3 -22.03 18.23 33.82
C SER A 3 -22.96 18.78 34.91
N ARG A 4 -22.60 19.92 35.50
CA ARG A 4 -23.41 20.63 36.51
C ARG A 4 -24.68 21.25 35.92
N ASP A 5 -24.67 21.63 34.65
CA ASP A 5 -25.85 22.19 33.97
C ASP A 5 -26.88 21.08 33.69
N LEU A 6 -26.43 19.89 33.30
CA LEU A 6 -27.27 18.71 33.05
C LEU A 6 -27.96 18.19 34.32
N ALA A 7 -27.31 18.30 35.48
CA ALA A 7 -27.87 17.90 36.77
C ALA A 7 -29.08 18.75 37.21
N ARG A 8 -29.27 19.94 36.62
CA ARG A 8 -30.40 20.82 36.91
C ARG A 8 -31.63 20.56 36.06
N PHE A 9 -31.52 19.71 35.03
CA PHE A 9 -32.65 19.34 34.18
C PHE A 9 -33.53 18.27 34.83
N THR A 10 -34.81 18.25 34.46
CA THR A 10 -35.70 17.11 34.69
C THR A 10 -35.12 15.86 34.03
N ASP A 11 -35.44 14.68 34.53
CA ASP A 11 -34.89 13.43 34.02
C ASP A 11 -35.10 13.28 32.51
N VAL A 12 -36.31 13.59 32.02
CA VAL A 12 -36.62 13.57 30.58
C VAL A 12 -35.68 14.48 29.78
N ARG A 13 -35.51 15.74 30.20
CA ARG A 13 -34.66 16.71 29.49
C ARG A 13 -33.18 16.37 29.63
N ARG A 14 -32.76 15.83 30.78
CA ARG A 14 -31.39 15.36 31.02
C ARG A 14 -31.04 14.20 30.10
N TYR A 15 -31.86 13.15 30.08
CA TYR A 15 -31.62 11.99 29.23
C TYR A 15 -31.68 12.34 27.75
N ALA A 16 -32.65 13.17 27.32
CA ALA A 16 -32.68 13.66 25.93
C ALA A 16 -31.39 14.40 25.56
N SER A 17 -30.92 15.31 26.42
CA SER A 17 -29.68 16.05 26.20
C SER A 17 -28.44 15.14 26.15
N LEU A 18 -28.36 14.15 27.05
CA LEU A 18 -27.27 13.17 27.07
C LEU A 18 -27.26 12.31 25.79
N VAL A 19 -28.42 11.85 25.33
CA VAL A 19 -28.54 11.07 24.09
C VAL A 19 -28.09 11.90 22.89
N CYS A 20 -28.49 13.18 22.81
CA CYS A 20 -28.02 14.06 21.74
C CYS A 20 -26.50 14.24 21.77
N ILE A 21 -25.91 14.51 22.94
CA ILE A 21 -24.45 14.68 23.09
C ILE A 21 -23.70 13.40 22.72
N ILE A 22 -24.14 12.24 23.20
CA ILE A 22 -23.47 10.96 22.92
C ILE A 22 -23.60 10.60 21.44
N SER A 23 -24.74 10.89 20.81
CA SER A 23 -24.95 10.63 19.39
C SER A 23 -24.04 11.53 18.54
N GLU A 24 -23.93 12.80 18.89
CA GLU A 24 -23.02 13.76 18.24
C GLU A 24 -21.56 13.34 18.41
N ALA A 25 -21.12 13.05 19.64
CA ALA A 25 -19.77 12.61 19.92
C ALA A 25 -19.42 11.30 19.19
N ARG A 26 -20.39 10.37 19.08
CA ARG A 26 -20.21 9.13 18.31
C ARG A 26 -20.00 9.42 16.83
N SER A 27 -20.77 10.34 16.24
CA SER A 27 -20.57 10.73 14.84
C SER A 27 -19.18 11.32 14.64
N THR A 28 -18.79 12.30 15.46
CA THR A 28 -17.46 12.92 15.39
C THR A 28 -16.35 11.88 15.51
N LEU A 29 -16.42 10.97 16.48
CA LEU A 29 -15.41 9.93 16.64
C LEU A 29 -15.38 8.94 15.46
N THR A 30 -16.53 8.70 14.81
CA THR A 30 -16.59 7.85 13.62
C THR A 30 -15.85 8.52 12.46
N ASP A 31 -16.09 9.81 12.24
CA ASP A 31 -15.43 10.61 11.22
C ASP A 31 -13.91 10.66 11.45
N GLU A 32 -13.48 10.89 12.70
CA GLU A 32 -12.05 10.89 13.08
C GLU A 32 -11.36 9.53 12.84
N VAL A 33 -12.07 8.40 13.05
CA VAL A 33 -11.53 7.07 12.77
C VAL A 33 -11.36 6.87 11.25
N ILE A 34 -12.30 7.34 10.45
CA ILE A 34 -12.22 7.30 8.99
C ILE A 34 -11.03 8.15 8.52
N ASP A 35 -10.91 9.38 9.02
CA ASP A 35 -9.81 10.29 8.68
C ASP A 35 -8.45 9.71 9.07
N LEU A 36 -8.35 9.08 10.24
CA LEU A 36 -7.14 8.40 10.67
C LEU A 36 -6.75 7.27 9.71
N HIS A 37 -7.72 6.46 9.28
CA HIS A 37 -7.50 5.42 8.28
C HIS A 37 -6.97 5.99 6.96
N GLU A 38 -7.58 7.07 6.46
CA GLU A 38 -7.12 7.72 5.23
C GLU A 38 -5.69 8.26 5.36
N ARG A 39 -5.38 8.89 6.49
CA ARG A 39 -4.05 9.46 6.77
C ARG A 39 -2.99 8.38 6.88
N ILE A 40 -3.29 7.29 7.58
CA ILE A 40 -2.38 6.14 7.71
C ILE A 40 -2.09 5.56 6.32
N LEU A 41 -3.12 5.23 5.55
CA LEU A 41 -2.90 4.67 4.20
C LEU A 41 -2.12 5.63 3.31
N SER A 42 -2.52 6.90 3.25
CA SER A 42 -1.84 7.90 2.42
C SER A 42 -0.35 8.05 2.81
N SER A 43 -0.04 8.00 4.10
CA SER A 43 1.34 7.99 4.59
C SER A 43 2.11 6.74 4.16
N LEU A 44 1.50 5.55 4.25
CA LEU A 44 2.12 4.30 3.82
C LEU A 44 2.45 4.30 2.33
N PHE A 45 1.49 4.67 1.47
CA PHE A 45 1.72 4.79 0.02
C PHE A 45 2.75 5.86 -0.32
N SER A 46 2.69 7.03 0.34
CA SER A 46 3.67 8.11 0.12
C SER A 46 5.08 7.67 0.49
N ARG A 47 5.24 6.94 1.60
CA ARG A 47 6.54 6.41 2.02
C ARG A 47 7.04 5.34 1.06
N ALA A 48 6.18 4.42 0.63
CA ALA A 48 6.52 3.42 -0.39
C ALA A 48 7.01 4.09 -1.68
N LYS A 49 6.29 5.10 -2.18
CA LYS A 49 6.67 5.87 -3.37
C LYS A 49 8.00 6.61 -3.20
N ARG A 50 8.25 7.23 -2.04
CA ARG A 50 9.53 7.89 -1.74
C ARG A 50 10.69 6.89 -1.71
N THR A 51 10.52 5.78 -0.99
CA THR A 51 11.54 4.73 -0.93
C THR A 51 11.81 4.11 -2.30
N GLN A 52 10.79 3.93 -3.14
CA GLN A 52 10.97 3.50 -4.52
C GLN A 52 11.78 4.52 -5.33
N ALA A 53 11.45 5.81 -5.23
CA ALA A 53 12.18 6.87 -5.93
C ALA A 53 13.65 6.94 -5.49
N GLU A 54 13.92 6.81 -4.20
CA GLU A 54 15.28 6.72 -3.64
C GLU A 54 16.03 5.49 -4.17
N ARG A 55 15.40 4.30 -4.17
CA ARG A 55 15.99 3.07 -4.71
C ARG A 55 16.26 3.18 -6.21
N LEU A 56 15.34 3.79 -6.98
CA LEU A 56 15.52 4.06 -8.41
C LEU A 56 16.68 5.01 -8.66
N GLN A 57 16.81 6.07 -7.86
CA GLN A 57 17.92 7.02 -7.99
C GLN A 57 19.27 6.37 -7.68
N GLN A 58 19.36 5.58 -6.60
CA GLN A 58 20.57 4.84 -6.24
C GLN A 58 20.93 3.81 -7.30
N THR A 59 19.94 3.04 -7.76
CA THR A 59 20.11 2.04 -8.83
C THR A 59 20.53 2.71 -10.14
N GLY A 60 19.94 3.87 -10.48
CA GLY A 60 20.32 4.64 -11.67
C GLY A 60 21.78 5.10 -11.63
N LYS A 61 22.27 5.56 -10.47
CA LYS A 61 23.69 5.91 -10.29
C LYS A 61 24.60 4.68 -10.47
N LEU A 62 24.21 3.54 -9.91
CA LEU A 62 24.96 2.28 -10.08
C LEU A 62 24.97 1.82 -11.54
N ILE A 63 23.81 1.83 -12.21
CA ILE A 63 23.70 1.50 -13.64
C ILE A 63 24.61 2.41 -14.47
N GLN A 64 24.60 3.72 -14.21
CA GLN A 64 25.47 4.65 -14.93
C GLN A 64 26.96 4.35 -14.69
N SER A 65 27.35 4.00 -13.46
CA SER A 65 28.72 3.59 -13.13
C SER A 65 29.13 2.32 -13.88
N LYS A 66 28.27 1.30 -13.88
CA LYS A 66 28.52 0.04 -14.58
C LYS A 66 28.58 0.22 -16.10
N LEU A 67 27.71 1.06 -16.65
CA LEU A 67 27.72 1.38 -18.08
C LEU A 67 29.03 2.06 -18.50
N LYS A 68 29.55 3.01 -17.70
CA LYS A 68 30.88 3.59 -17.94
C LYS A 68 31.98 2.53 -17.89
N GLN A 69 31.95 1.65 -16.90
CA GLN A 69 32.93 0.56 -16.76
C GLN A 69 32.92 -0.37 -17.99
N TYR A 70 31.76 -0.74 -18.51
CA TYR A 70 31.68 -1.56 -19.73
C TYR A 70 32.08 -0.82 -21.00
N VAL A 71 31.85 0.49 -21.08
CA VAL A 71 32.39 1.31 -22.17
C VAL A 71 33.93 1.31 -22.13
N THR A 72 34.54 1.43 -20.95
CA THR A 72 36.00 1.34 -20.79
C THR A 72 36.54 -0.02 -21.23
N VAL A 73 35.93 -1.11 -20.78
CA VAL A 73 36.29 -2.48 -21.20
C VAL A 73 36.12 -2.66 -22.71
N GLY A 74 35.02 -2.17 -23.28
CA GLY A 74 34.77 -2.21 -24.72
C GLY A 74 35.81 -1.43 -25.52
N GLN A 75 36.23 -0.26 -25.02
CA GLN A 75 37.29 0.53 -25.66
C GLN A 75 38.65 -0.17 -25.60
N ALA A 76 39.00 -0.79 -24.47
CA ALA A 76 40.22 -1.58 -24.34
C ALA A 76 40.25 -2.74 -25.35
N LEU A 77 39.12 -3.44 -25.51
CA LEU A 77 38.98 -4.50 -26.50
C LEU A 77 39.09 -4.01 -27.95
N LEU A 78 38.51 -2.84 -28.27
CA LEU A 78 38.64 -2.23 -29.60
C LEU A 78 40.10 -1.88 -29.89
N ASN A 79 40.79 -1.24 -28.94
CA ASN A 79 42.19 -0.85 -29.09
C ASN A 79 43.13 -2.07 -29.24
N ALA A 80 42.92 -3.10 -28.43
CA ALA A 80 43.69 -4.35 -28.50
C ALA A 80 43.52 -5.03 -29.86
N ARG A 81 42.30 -5.03 -30.41
CA ARG A 81 42.02 -5.56 -31.74
C ARG A 81 42.73 -4.77 -32.85
N GLU A 82 42.79 -3.45 -32.74
CA GLU A 82 43.48 -2.59 -33.71
C GLU A 82 45.01 -2.75 -33.64
N SER A 83 45.54 -2.95 -32.45
CA SER A 83 46.99 -3.02 -32.19
C SER A 83 47.54 -4.46 -32.22
N GLY A 84 46.66 -5.47 -32.33
CA GLY A 84 47.03 -6.89 -32.35
C GLY A 84 47.47 -7.44 -30.99
N GLU A 85 47.07 -6.80 -29.90
CA GLU A 85 47.39 -7.18 -28.52
C GLU A 85 46.41 -8.24 -27.99
N ASP A 86 46.77 -8.91 -26.88
CA ASP A 86 45.91 -9.90 -26.23
C ASP A 86 44.66 -9.22 -25.61
N PRO A 87 43.44 -9.60 -26.05
CA PRO A 87 42.21 -9.04 -25.50
C PRO A 87 42.03 -9.29 -24.00
N TRP A 88 42.56 -10.38 -23.46
CA TRP A 88 42.42 -10.69 -22.03
C TRP A 88 43.31 -9.81 -21.17
N ALA A 89 44.58 -9.66 -21.56
CA ALA A 89 45.49 -8.70 -20.95
C ALA A 89 44.94 -7.26 -20.99
N ALA A 90 44.37 -6.84 -22.13
CA ALA A 90 43.78 -5.52 -22.29
C ALA A 90 42.58 -5.27 -21.35
N ILE A 91 41.78 -6.30 -21.03
CA ILE A 91 40.72 -6.19 -20.02
C ILE A 91 41.34 -6.06 -18.63
N GLU A 92 42.29 -6.93 -18.27
CA GLU A 92 42.93 -6.92 -16.94
C GLU A 92 43.63 -5.59 -16.63
N ASP A 93 44.19 -4.92 -17.64
CA ASP A 93 44.84 -3.61 -17.51
C ASP A 93 43.87 -2.49 -17.10
N VAL A 94 42.63 -2.52 -17.60
CA VAL A 94 41.61 -1.51 -17.24
C VAL A 94 40.71 -1.92 -16.09
N LEU A 95 40.58 -3.22 -15.84
CA LEU A 95 39.74 -3.77 -14.79
C LEU A 95 40.20 -5.18 -14.40
N PRO A 96 40.69 -5.39 -13.17
CA PRO A 96 41.10 -6.71 -12.70
C PRO A 96 40.03 -7.77 -12.93
N TRP A 97 40.42 -8.97 -13.36
CA TRP A 97 39.49 -10.01 -13.81
C TRP A 97 38.42 -10.37 -12.77
N GLN A 98 38.81 -10.46 -11.50
CA GLN A 98 37.86 -10.72 -10.41
C GLN A 98 36.83 -9.59 -10.22
N GLU A 99 37.24 -8.34 -10.39
CA GLU A 99 36.32 -7.19 -10.33
C GLU A 99 35.39 -7.16 -11.54
N PHE A 100 35.86 -7.59 -12.72
CA PHE A 100 35.02 -7.76 -13.90
C PHE A 100 33.92 -8.81 -13.66
N ILE A 101 34.27 -9.98 -13.11
CA ILE A 101 33.29 -11.03 -12.74
C ILE A 101 32.25 -10.46 -11.79
N ASN A 102 32.68 -9.83 -10.69
CA ASN A 102 31.78 -9.22 -9.71
C ASN A 102 30.87 -8.16 -10.36
N SER A 103 31.43 -7.36 -11.27
CA SER A 103 30.68 -6.33 -11.99
C SER A 103 29.58 -6.90 -12.88
N VAL A 104 29.85 -8.01 -13.58
CA VAL A 104 28.88 -8.74 -14.41
C VAL A 104 27.75 -9.30 -13.55
N GLU A 105 28.06 -9.90 -12.40
CA GLU A 105 27.06 -10.42 -11.48
C GLU A 105 26.16 -9.32 -10.90
N GLU A 106 26.76 -8.23 -10.43
CA GLU A 106 26.03 -7.06 -9.92
C GLU A 106 25.13 -6.44 -10.99
N THR A 107 25.63 -6.29 -12.23
CA THR A 107 24.85 -5.73 -13.34
C THR A 107 23.67 -6.63 -13.70
N ARG A 108 23.85 -7.96 -13.69
CA ARG A 108 22.78 -8.93 -13.90
C ARG A 108 21.70 -8.81 -12.82
N PHE A 109 22.08 -8.53 -11.57
CA PHE A 109 21.13 -8.28 -10.49
C PHE A 109 20.36 -6.96 -10.69
N LEU A 110 21.05 -5.88 -11.08
CA LEU A 110 20.43 -4.57 -11.36
C LEU A 110 19.46 -4.58 -12.54
N SER A 111 19.63 -5.51 -13.49
CA SER A 111 18.78 -5.65 -14.69
C SER A 111 17.45 -6.39 -14.44
N ARG A 112 17.20 -6.91 -13.22
CA ARG A 112 15.95 -7.62 -12.89
C ARG A 112 14.76 -6.65 -12.85
N LYS A 113 13.73 -6.96 -13.65
CA LYS A 113 12.55 -6.12 -13.94
C LYS A 113 11.62 -5.86 -12.74
N ASP A 114 11.62 -6.75 -11.75
CA ASP A 114 10.61 -6.77 -10.68
C ASP A 114 10.92 -5.89 -9.45
N ASN A 115 12.11 -5.28 -9.39
CA ASN A 115 12.56 -4.54 -8.20
C ASN A 115 11.91 -3.17 -8.00
N PHE A 116 11.00 -2.75 -8.89
CA PHE A 116 10.60 -1.34 -8.98
C PHE A 116 9.10 -1.08 -8.82
N ASP A 117 8.25 -2.05 -8.46
CA ASP A 117 6.83 -1.74 -8.19
C ASP A 117 6.64 -1.22 -6.74
N PRO A 118 6.10 -0.01 -6.52
CA PRO A 118 5.83 0.51 -5.18
C PRO A 118 4.85 -0.36 -4.37
N LEU A 119 4.01 -1.17 -5.03
CA LEU A 119 3.14 -2.12 -4.35
C LEU A 119 3.94 -3.19 -3.60
N HIS A 120 5.13 -3.60 -4.07
CA HIS A 120 5.98 -4.50 -3.29
C HIS A 120 6.40 -3.87 -1.96
N LEU A 121 6.73 -2.58 -1.96
CA LEU A 121 7.19 -1.87 -0.77
C LEU A 121 6.08 -1.65 0.26
N ILE A 122 4.82 -1.50 -0.16
CA ILE A 122 3.74 -1.28 0.82
C ILE A 122 3.55 -2.50 1.75
N THR A 123 3.81 -3.71 1.24
CA THR A 123 3.69 -4.94 2.03
C THR A 123 4.73 -5.05 3.16
N GLU A 124 5.86 -4.33 3.07
CA GLU A 124 6.82 -4.21 4.18
C GLU A 124 6.17 -3.59 5.44
N LYS A 125 5.10 -2.81 5.26
CA LYS A 125 4.34 -2.16 6.35
C LYS A 125 3.02 -2.85 6.66
N TYR A 126 2.86 -4.10 6.24
CA TYR A 126 1.66 -4.90 6.51
C TYR A 126 1.34 -5.02 8.01
N SER A 127 2.36 -5.07 8.87
CA SER A 127 2.17 -5.08 10.32
C SER A 127 1.47 -3.81 10.84
N THR A 128 1.74 -2.64 10.26
CA THR A 128 1.06 -1.38 10.61
C THR A 128 -0.42 -1.45 10.25
N LEU A 129 -0.77 -1.95 9.07
CA LEU A 129 -2.15 -2.15 8.63
C LEU A 129 -2.92 -3.03 9.62
N ARG A 130 -2.32 -4.16 9.98
CA ARG A 130 -2.90 -5.18 10.87
C ARG A 130 -3.08 -4.72 12.32
N LYS A 131 -2.38 -3.67 12.77
CA LYS A 131 -2.54 -3.13 14.13
C LYS A 131 -3.90 -2.46 14.34
N TYR A 132 -4.47 -1.82 13.32
CA TYR A 132 -5.69 -1.03 13.48
C TYR A 132 -6.87 -1.58 12.67
N ALA A 133 -6.62 -2.16 11.48
CA ALA A 133 -7.69 -2.56 10.57
C ALA A 133 -8.69 -3.55 11.18
N PRO A 134 -8.28 -4.60 11.94
CA PRO A 134 -9.23 -5.49 12.59
C PRO A 134 -10.18 -4.79 13.54
N ARG A 135 -9.67 -3.84 14.34
CA ARG A 135 -10.48 -3.11 15.31
C ARG A 135 -11.45 -2.17 14.61
N MET A 136 -10.95 -1.41 13.63
CA MET A 136 -11.77 -0.51 12.83
C MET A 136 -12.93 -1.26 12.15
N LEU A 137 -12.63 -2.32 11.39
CA LEU A 137 -13.65 -3.09 10.68
C LEU A 137 -14.63 -3.83 11.61
N SER A 138 -14.24 -4.12 12.85
CA SER A 138 -15.12 -4.75 13.84
C SER A 138 -16.13 -3.78 14.46
N VAL A 139 -15.82 -2.48 14.50
CA VAL A 139 -16.64 -1.46 15.18
C VAL A 139 -17.49 -0.67 14.18
N LEU A 140 -16.95 -0.38 13.01
CA LEU A 140 -17.64 0.40 11.99
C LEU A 140 -18.61 -0.46 11.18
N GLN A 141 -19.82 0.05 10.99
CA GLN A 141 -20.86 -0.59 10.19
C GLN A 141 -20.96 0.12 8.84
N PHE A 142 -20.23 -0.40 7.85
CA PHE A 142 -20.25 0.12 6.49
C PHE A 142 -21.57 -0.22 5.79
N ARG A 143 -22.03 0.72 4.97
CA ARG A 143 -23.13 0.60 4.03
C ARG A 143 -22.61 1.03 2.67
N ALA A 144 -23.09 0.38 1.62
CA ALA A 144 -22.64 0.62 0.26
C ALA A 144 -23.82 0.86 -0.67
N ALA A 145 -23.61 1.73 -1.65
CA ALA A 145 -24.46 1.85 -2.82
C ALA A 145 -24.30 0.59 -3.71
N PRO A 146 -25.25 0.31 -4.63
CA PRO A 146 -25.18 -0.84 -5.53
C PRO A 146 -23.83 -0.95 -6.28
N ALA A 147 -23.25 0.19 -6.67
CA ALA A 147 -21.96 0.23 -7.38
C ALA A 147 -20.77 -0.26 -6.53
N ALA A 148 -20.84 -0.17 -5.20
CA ALA A 148 -19.78 -0.56 -4.27
C ALA A 148 -20.04 -1.90 -3.56
N MET A 149 -21.05 -2.68 -3.99
CA MET A 149 -21.40 -3.95 -3.34
C MET A 149 -20.25 -4.97 -3.37
N GLN A 150 -19.52 -5.07 -4.49
CA GLN A 150 -18.34 -5.95 -4.60
C GLN A 150 -17.26 -5.62 -3.56
N LEU A 151 -17.08 -4.33 -3.25
CA LEU A 151 -16.15 -3.87 -2.21
C LEU A 151 -16.71 -4.15 -0.81
N SER A 152 -18.02 -3.97 -0.60
CA SER A 152 -18.70 -4.33 0.66
C SER A 152 -18.52 -5.81 0.99
N ASP A 153 -18.73 -6.70 0.03
CA ASP A 153 -18.55 -8.15 0.22
C ASP A 153 -17.08 -8.51 0.50
N ALA A 154 -16.14 -7.75 -0.08
CA ALA A 154 -14.71 -7.92 0.18
C ALA A 154 -14.32 -7.44 1.59
N LEU A 155 -14.90 -6.33 2.08
CA LEU A 155 -14.74 -5.87 3.46
C LEU A 155 -15.26 -6.90 4.45
N ASP A 156 -16.40 -7.51 4.16
CA ASP A 156 -16.98 -8.58 4.96
C ASP A 156 -16.07 -9.81 4.98
N THR A 157 -15.49 -10.17 3.84
CA THR A 157 -14.49 -11.25 3.73
C THR A 157 -13.26 -10.96 4.59
N VAL A 158 -12.68 -9.75 4.51
CA VAL A 158 -11.51 -9.37 5.32
C VAL A 158 -11.85 -9.35 6.82
N ARG A 159 -13.03 -8.84 7.19
CA ARG A 159 -13.51 -8.85 8.58
C ARG A 159 -13.63 -10.28 9.12
N ASP A 160 -14.16 -11.19 8.32
CA ASP A 160 -14.26 -12.61 8.67
C ASP A 160 -12.89 -13.27 8.78
N MET A 161 -11.97 -12.96 7.87
CA MET A 161 -10.57 -13.42 7.96
C MET A 161 -9.90 -12.95 9.25
N TYR A 162 -10.16 -11.73 9.69
CA TYR A 162 -9.65 -11.21 10.95
C TYR A 162 -10.27 -11.91 12.15
N ARG A 163 -11.59 -12.08 12.16
CA ARG A 163 -12.34 -12.73 13.25
C ARG A 163 -11.94 -14.20 13.43
N LYS A 164 -11.85 -14.94 12.32
CA LYS A 164 -11.50 -16.38 12.28
C LYS A 164 -9.99 -16.62 12.23
N GLN A 165 -9.18 -15.57 12.21
CA GLN A 165 -7.72 -15.63 12.06
C GLN A 165 -7.26 -16.48 10.86
N LEU A 166 -8.01 -16.43 9.76
CA LEU A 166 -7.70 -17.20 8.55
C LEU A 166 -6.34 -16.79 8.01
N ARG A 167 -5.53 -17.76 7.57
CA ARG A 167 -4.20 -17.50 7.00
C ARG A 167 -4.24 -17.14 5.52
N LYS A 168 -5.21 -17.66 4.78
CA LYS A 168 -5.39 -17.47 3.34
C LYS A 168 -6.71 -16.76 3.05
N VAL A 169 -6.76 -16.04 1.93
CA VAL A 169 -8.00 -15.47 1.40
C VAL A 169 -8.84 -16.62 0.81
N PRO A 170 -10.15 -16.72 1.12
CA PRO A 170 -11.01 -17.71 0.50
C PRO A 170 -11.05 -17.60 -1.03
N PRO A 171 -11.13 -18.70 -1.79
CA PRO A 171 -11.25 -18.65 -3.26
C PRO A 171 -12.52 -17.93 -3.74
N SER A 172 -13.56 -17.88 -2.90
CA SER A 172 -14.81 -17.17 -3.16
C SER A 172 -14.75 -15.68 -2.88
N ALA A 173 -13.60 -15.14 -2.44
CA ALA A 173 -13.47 -13.74 -2.12
C ALA A 173 -13.73 -12.87 -3.37
N PRO A 174 -14.50 -11.77 -3.24
CA PRO A 174 -14.76 -10.88 -4.38
C PRO A 174 -13.46 -10.30 -4.94
N ILE A 175 -13.36 -10.25 -6.26
CA ILE A 175 -12.21 -9.66 -6.98
C ILE A 175 -12.63 -8.59 -7.99
N GLY A 176 -13.95 -8.37 -8.17
CA GLY A 176 -14.50 -7.44 -9.16
C GLY A 176 -14.13 -5.98 -8.90
N PHE A 177 -13.97 -5.61 -7.63
CA PHE A 177 -13.61 -4.25 -7.21
C PHE A 177 -12.11 -3.93 -7.42
N ILE A 178 -11.27 -4.94 -7.70
CA ILE A 178 -9.81 -4.76 -7.74
C ILE A 178 -9.41 -3.98 -9.01
N PRO A 179 -8.75 -2.82 -8.87
CA PRO A 179 -8.25 -2.04 -10.01
C PRO A 179 -7.19 -2.80 -10.78
N GLU A 180 -7.04 -2.51 -12.08
CA GLU A 180 -6.10 -3.20 -12.96
C GLU A 180 -4.64 -3.13 -12.46
N SER A 181 -4.25 -2.00 -11.87
CA SER A 181 -2.92 -1.81 -11.27
C SER A 181 -2.60 -2.79 -10.13
N TRP A 182 -3.62 -3.31 -9.44
CA TRP A 182 -3.46 -4.27 -8.35
C TRP A 182 -3.60 -5.72 -8.80
N ARG A 183 -4.27 -5.99 -9.92
CA ARG A 183 -4.63 -7.36 -10.33
C ARG A 183 -3.43 -8.30 -10.39
N LYS A 184 -2.31 -7.84 -10.95
CA LYS A 184 -1.09 -8.66 -11.12
C LYS A 184 -0.45 -9.08 -9.80
N VAL A 185 -0.59 -8.27 -8.75
CA VAL A 185 0.01 -8.57 -7.43
C VAL A 185 -0.97 -9.24 -6.48
N VAL A 186 -2.28 -8.97 -6.63
CA VAL A 186 -3.32 -9.58 -5.79
C VAL A 186 -3.66 -11.00 -6.28
N ILE A 187 -3.77 -11.21 -7.59
CA ILE A 187 -4.19 -12.48 -8.19
C ILE A 187 -2.93 -13.20 -8.71
N THR A 188 -2.55 -14.27 -8.02
CA THR A 188 -1.39 -15.10 -8.39
C THR A 188 -1.85 -16.45 -8.93
N PRO A 189 -0.98 -17.20 -9.66
CA PRO A 189 -1.30 -18.56 -10.09
C PRO A 189 -1.66 -19.51 -8.94
N THR A 190 -1.19 -19.22 -7.72
CA THR A 190 -1.44 -20.03 -6.51
C THR A 190 -2.67 -19.59 -5.72
N GLY A 191 -3.38 -18.55 -6.17
CA GLY A 191 -4.54 -17.96 -5.52
C GLY A 191 -4.34 -16.47 -5.19
N ILE A 192 -5.18 -15.95 -4.29
CA ILE A 192 -5.16 -14.54 -3.91
C ILE A 192 -4.09 -14.29 -2.84
N ASP A 193 -3.16 -13.37 -3.11
CA ASP A 193 -2.22 -12.92 -2.09
C ASP A 193 -2.93 -12.08 -1.04
N ARG A 194 -2.86 -12.55 0.21
CA ARG A 194 -3.55 -11.94 1.34
C ARG A 194 -3.12 -10.50 1.62
N LYS A 195 -1.82 -10.21 1.59
CA LYS A 195 -1.32 -8.89 1.98
C LYS A 195 -1.79 -7.86 0.97
N TYR A 196 -1.64 -8.18 -0.32
CA TYR A 196 -2.11 -7.32 -1.39
C TYR A 196 -3.63 -7.17 -1.38
N TYR A 197 -4.37 -8.25 -1.13
CA TYR A 197 -5.83 -8.20 -1.03
C TYR A 197 -6.30 -7.28 0.10
N GLU A 198 -5.77 -7.44 1.31
CA GLU A 198 -6.15 -6.60 2.45
C GLU A 198 -5.79 -5.12 2.23
N PHE A 199 -4.62 -4.83 1.65
CA PHE A 199 -4.25 -3.47 1.28
C PHE A 199 -5.15 -2.88 0.19
N CYS A 200 -5.50 -3.68 -0.83
CA CYS A 200 -6.37 -3.26 -1.91
C CYS A 200 -7.77 -2.93 -1.38
N VAL A 201 -8.39 -3.83 -0.61
CA VAL A 201 -9.71 -3.60 0.03
C VAL A 201 -9.72 -2.30 0.83
N LEU A 202 -8.70 -2.09 1.66
CA LEU A 202 -8.61 -0.90 2.50
C LEU A 202 -8.31 0.38 1.71
N ASN A 203 -7.55 0.28 0.60
CA ASN A 203 -7.34 1.41 -0.30
C ASN A 203 -8.61 1.79 -1.06
N GLU A 204 -9.35 0.81 -1.57
CA GLU A 204 -10.60 1.06 -2.30
C GLU A 204 -11.70 1.55 -1.35
N LEU A 205 -11.72 1.10 -0.08
CA LEU A 205 -12.59 1.67 0.95
C LEU A 205 -12.39 3.18 1.11
N LYS A 206 -11.15 3.65 1.17
CA LYS A 206 -10.86 5.09 1.20
C LYS A 206 -11.44 5.80 -0.03
N GLY A 207 -11.31 5.23 -1.22
CA GLY A 207 -11.89 5.79 -2.44
C GLY A 207 -13.42 5.89 -2.36
N ALA A 208 -14.08 4.82 -1.95
CA ALA A 208 -15.53 4.72 -1.84
C ALA A 208 -16.13 5.61 -0.74
N LEU A 209 -15.41 5.82 0.37
CA LEU A 209 -15.81 6.76 1.41
C LEU A 209 -15.78 8.21 0.90
N ARG A 210 -14.80 8.57 0.07
CA ARG A 210 -14.69 9.91 -0.54
C ARG A 210 -15.72 10.18 -1.62
N SER A 211 -16.07 9.18 -2.42
CA SER A 211 -17.12 9.33 -3.44
C SER A 211 -18.53 9.32 -2.83
N GLY A 212 -18.68 8.79 -1.62
CA GLY A 212 -19.97 8.56 -0.98
C GLY A 212 -20.64 7.25 -1.41
N ASP A 213 -19.97 6.43 -2.22
CA ASP A 213 -20.46 5.08 -2.58
C ASP A 213 -20.47 4.13 -1.38
N THR A 214 -19.70 4.45 -0.34
CA THR A 214 -19.72 3.79 0.97
C THR A 214 -19.84 4.84 2.08
N TRP A 215 -20.63 4.54 3.11
CA TRP A 215 -20.77 5.37 4.30
C TRP A 215 -20.85 4.50 5.56
N VAL A 216 -20.61 5.09 6.73
CA VAL A 216 -20.70 4.39 8.00
C VAL A 216 -22.01 4.74 8.69
N LYS A 217 -22.72 3.74 9.22
CA LYS A 217 -23.94 4.01 9.99
C LYS A 217 -23.63 4.86 11.22
N GLY A 218 -24.20 6.05 11.26
CA GLY A 218 -24.00 7.00 12.36
C GLY A 218 -22.83 7.96 12.15
N SER A 219 -22.18 7.95 10.98
CA SER A 219 -21.40 9.09 10.50
C SER A 219 -22.33 10.11 9.84
N ARG A 220 -21.89 11.37 9.77
CA ARG A 220 -22.57 12.34 8.90
C ARG A 220 -22.38 11.90 7.44
N PRO A 221 -23.40 12.02 6.57
CA PRO A 221 -23.17 11.82 5.15
C PRO A 221 -22.13 12.84 4.67
N LEU A 222 -21.02 12.37 4.07
CA LEU A 222 -19.99 13.23 3.47
C LEU A 222 -20.54 14.15 2.35
N GLN A 223 -21.79 13.96 1.92
CA GLN A 223 -22.46 14.75 0.88
C GLN A 223 -23.17 16.02 1.37
N GLU A 224 -23.26 16.31 2.67
CA GLU A 224 -23.90 17.57 3.14
C GLU A 224 -23.03 18.84 2.97
N PHE A 225 -21.89 18.76 2.26
CA PHE A 225 -20.97 19.89 2.04
C PHE A 225 -20.66 20.20 0.56
N ARG A 226 -21.59 19.92 -0.37
CA ARG A 226 -21.48 20.42 -1.76
C ARG A 226 -22.68 21.24 -2.19
#